data_AF-A0A432KF18-F1
#
_entry.id   AF-A0A432KF18-F1
#
_cell.length_a   1.000
_cell.length_b   1.000
_cell.length_c   1.000
_cell.angle_alpha   90.00
_cell.angle_beta   90.00
_cell.angle_gamma   90.00
#
_symmetry.space_group_name_H-M   'P 1'
#
loop_
_entity.id
_entity.type
_entity.pdbx_description
1 polymer ?
#
loop_
_entity_poly.entity_id
_entity_poly.type
_entity_poly.pdbx_seq_one_letter_code
_entity_poly.pdbx_strand_id
1 'polypeptide(L)'
;MPVPEILLLYRCSPHRIHSRTCYSIAALKGFVERADLDGADLFEANLSRADLSETNLDGANLSDANMPNANLTGANLSHVDLSGANLDGVIGADFSRAKNVPPKYLKD
;
A
#
# COMPACT_ATOMS: atom_id res chain seq x y z
N MET A 1 4.07 20.19 29.39
CA MET A 1 3.20 20.26 28.19
C MET A 1 4.11 20.12 26.97
N PRO A 2 4.21 18.94 26.35
CA PRO A 2 5.12 18.75 25.22
C PRO A 2 4.39 18.95 23.88
N VAL A 3 5.02 19.75 23.03
CA VAL A 3 4.73 19.93 21.60
C VAL A 3 5.17 18.68 20.80
N PRO A 4 4.61 18.45 19.59
CA PRO A 4 4.23 17.13 19.09
C PRO A 4 5.28 16.40 18.24
N GLU A 5 5.16 15.07 18.18
CA GLU A 5 5.92 14.11 17.37
C GLU A 5 5.75 14.30 15.85
N ILE A 6 6.19 15.42 15.28
CA ILE A 6 6.09 15.70 13.83
C ILE A 6 7.37 15.37 13.06
N LEU A 7 8.47 14.94 13.69
CA LEU A 7 9.77 15.01 12.99
C LEU A 7 10.74 13.87 13.24
N LEU A 8 10.40 12.60 12.97
CA LEU A 8 11.44 11.55 13.05
C LEU A 8 11.43 10.37 12.06
N LEU A 9 10.56 10.28 11.04
CA LEU A 9 10.63 9.13 10.10
C LEU A 9 10.53 9.48 8.59
N TYR A 10 10.93 10.70 8.19
CA TYR A 10 11.12 11.07 6.77
C TYR A 10 12.51 10.71 6.22
N ARG A 11 13.07 9.56 6.63
CA ARG A 11 14.21 8.95 5.94
C ARG A 11 14.02 7.44 5.84
N CYS A 12 13.05 7.02 5.03
CA CYS A 12 13.20 5.75 4.34
C CYS A 12 14.35 5.96 3.34
N SER A 13 15.56 5.55 3.71
CA SER A 13 16.70 5.52 2.77
C SER A 13 16.40 4.47 1.68
N PRO A 14 16.75 4.72 0.41
CA PRO A 14 16.35 3.87 -0.73
C PRO A 14 17.06 2.50 -0.79
N HIS A 15 17.65 2.03 0.31
CA HIS A 15 18.45 0.81 0.33
C HIS A 15 18.08 -0.07 1.54
N ARG A 16 17.40 -1.19 1.23
CA ARG A 16 17.18 -2.38 2.06
C ARG A 16 16.07 -2.29 3.11
N ILE A 17 14.86 -2.64 2.69
CA ILE A 17 13.80 -3.10 3.60
C ILE A 17 14.12 -4.56 3.98
N HIS A 18 14.67 -4.76 5.18
CA HIS A 18 14.79 -6.08 5.85
C HIS A 18 14.49 -5.97 7.36
N SER A 19 13.84 -4.91 7.82
CA SER A 19 13.51 -4.75 9.24
C SER A 19 12.01 -4.84 9.46
N ARG A 20 11.63 -5.78 10.32
CA ARG A 20 10.28 -6.09 10.85
C ARG A 20 9.69 -4.93 11.68
N THR A 21 9.80 -3.70 11.20
CA THR A 21 9.46 -2.48 11.95
C THR A 21 8.84 -1.40 11.07
N CYS A 22 8.00 -1.80 10.11
CA CYS A 22 6.99 -0.90 9.54
C CYS A 22 5.60 -1.33 10.05
N TYR A 23 5.49 -1.46 11.38
CA TYR A 23 4.19 -1.55 12.03
C TYR A 23 3.43 -0.25 11.70
N SER A 24 2.30 -0.40 11.01
CA SER A 24 1.26 0.63 10.92
C SER A 24 1.53 1.84 10.02
N ILE A 25 2.10 1.66 8.81
CA ILE A 25 2.05 2.73 7.78
C ILE A 25 0.59 3.08 7.41
N ALA A 26 -0.33 2.13 7.62
CA ALA A 26 -1.77 2.27 7.51
C ALA A 26 -2.42 3.31 8.48
N ALA A 27 -1.71 3.81 9.49
CA ALA A 27 -2.28 4.73 10.48
C ALA A 27 -2.15 6.22 10.13
N LEU A 28 -1.33 6.60 9.13
CA LEU A 28 -1.25 7.98 8.66
C LEU A 28 -2.22 8.16 7.50
N LYS A 29 -3.48 8.41 7.88
CA LYS A 29 -4.71 8.52 7.10
C LYS A 29 -4.73 9.52 5.91
N GLY A 30 -3.59 9.90 5.31
CA GLY A 30 -3.62 10.88 4.21
C GLY A 30 -2.32 11.25 3.48
N PHE A 31 -1.18 10.55 3.60
CA PHE A 31 0.06 10.98 2.92
C PHE A 31 0.94 9.83 2.42
N VAL A 32 0.38 8.86 1.69
CA VAL A 32 1.18 7.80 1.05
C VAL A 32 1.34 8.02 -0.45
N GLU A 33 0.71 9.05 -1.02
CA GLU A 33 0.94 9.51 -2.40
C GLU A 33 2.45 9.60 -2.69
N ARG A 34 2.88 8.99 -3.80
CA ARG A 34 4.27 9.02 -4.29
C ARG A 34 5.31 8.43 -3.34
N ALA A 35 4.90 7.61 -2.36
CA ALA A 35 5.84 6.89 -1.51
C ALA A 35 6.55 5.76 -2.27
N ASP A 36 7.76 5.41 -1.83
CA ASP A 36 8.47 4.21 -2.30
C ASP A 36 8.30 3.10 -1.26
N LEU A 37 7.48 2.10 -1.61
CA LEU A 37 7.10 0.95 -0.82
C LEU A 37 7.44 -0.37 -1.55
N ASP A 38 8.46 -0.35 -2.42
CA ASP A 38 8.99 -1.54 -3.08
C ASP A 38 9.29 -2.65 -2.06
N GLY A 39 8.71 -3.84 -2.27
CA GLY A 39 8.87 -4.99 -1.40
C GLY A 39 8.35 -4.82 0.03
N ALA A 40 7.54 -3.79 0.31
CA ALA A 40 6.99 -3.56 1.65
C ALA A 40 6.06 -4.70 2.08
N ASP A 41 6.13 -5.06 3.37
CA ASP A 41 5.20 -6.01 3.98
C ASP A 41 4.01 -5.26 4.58
N LEU A 42 2.85 -5.36 3.93
CA LEU A 42 1.58 -4.72 4.27
C LEU A 42 0.48 -5.76 4.50
N PHE A 43 0.86 -6.98 4.92
CA PHE A 43 -0.06 -8.05 5.29
C PHE A 43 -1.11 -7.55 6.30
N GLU A 44 -2.39 -7.82 6.03
CA GLU A 44 -3.54 -7.40 6.85
C GLU A 44 -3.64 -5.87 7.12
N ALA A 45 -2.93 -5.04 6.36
CA ALA A 45 -2.93 -3.60 6.59
C ALA A 45 -4.31 -2.97 6.32
N ASN A 46 -4.75 -2.06 7.20
CA ASN A 46 -5.98 -1.28 6.99
C ASN A 46 -5.69 0.00 6.20
N LEU A 47 -5.87 -0.05 4.89
CA LEU A 47 -5.66 1.05 3.95
C LEU A 47 -6.99 1.61 3.43
N SER A 48 -8.07 1.48 4.21
CA SER A 48 -9.38 2.00 3.81
C SER A 48 -9.32 3.50 3.54
N ARG A 49 -9.75 3.90 2.33
CA ARG A 49 -9.74 5.29 1.83
C ARG A 49 -8.33 5.92 1.78
N ALA A 50 -7.27 5.11 1.77
CA ALA A 50 -5.91 5.63 1.64
C ALA A 50 -5.71 6.25 0.24
N ASP A 51 -4.96 7.34 0.18
CA ASP A 51 -4.41 7.84 -1.07
C ASP A 51 -3.02 7.22 -1.29
N LEU A 52 -2.96 6.29 -2.24
CA LEU A 52 -1.78 5.56 -2.69
C LEU A 52 -1.47 5.91 -4.15
N SER A 53 -2.00 7.03 -4.66
CA SER A 53 -1.72 7.47 -6.02
C SER A 53 -0.22 7.66 -6.26
N GLU A 54 0.23 7.30 -7.46
CA GLU A 54 1.64 7.39 -7.90
C GLU A 54 2.66 6.66 -6.98
N THR A 55 2.21 5.80 -6.08
CA THR A 55 3.08 5.07 -5.13
C THR A 55 3.77 3.91 -5.83
N ASN A 56 5.04 3.66 -5.50
CA ASN A 56 5.72 2.45 -5.93
C ASN A 56 5.45 1.30 -4.94
N LEU A 57 4.67 0.29 -5.35
CA LEU A 57 4.33 -0.90 -4.57
C LEU A 57 4.88 -2.18 -5.22
N ASP A 58 5.90 -2.06 -6.09
CA ASP A 58 6.46 -3.20 -6.80
C ASP A 58 6.87 -4.31 -5.82
N GLY A 59 6.41 -5.53 -6.06
CA GLY A 59 6.71 -6.68 -5.21
C GLY A 59 6.19 -6.61 -3.76
N ALA A 60 5.41 -5.60 -3.37
CA ALA A 60 4.87 -5.49 -2.01
C ALA A 60 3.92 -6.65 -1.66
N ASN A 61 3.81 -6.98 -0.38
CA ASN A 61 2.86 -7.94 0.13
C ASN A 61 1.60 -7.22 0.66
N LEU A 62 0.50 -7.27 -0.08
CA LEU A 62 -0.81 -6.73 0.33
C LEU A 62 -1.83 -7.84 0.60
N SER A 63 -1.36 -9.06 0.89
CA SER A 63 -2.27 -10.15 1.22
C SER A 63 -3.10 -9.83 2.47
N ASP A 64 -4.38 -10.16 2.42
CA ASP A 64 -5.42 -9.86 3.40
C ASP A 64 -5.57 -8.36 3.78
N ALA A 65 -4.97 -7.45 3.01
CA ALA A 65 -5.09 -6.01 3.24
C ALA A 65 -6.52 -5.52 3.01
N ASN A 66 -7.00 -4.64 3.88
CA ASN A 66 -8.32 -4.03 3.78
C ASN A 66 -8.21 -2.61 3.21
N MET A 67 -8.49 -2.42 1.92
CA MET A 67 -8.32 -1.14 1.22
C MET A 67 -9.57 -0.60 0.50
N PRO A 68 -10.78 -0.67 1.09
CA PRO A 68 -11.97 -0.23 0.40
C PRO A 68 -11.92 1.28 0.16
N ASN A 69 -12.27 1.68 -1.06
CA ASN A 69 -12.22 3.05 -1.57
C ASN A 69 -10.81 3.69 -1.59
N ALA A 70 -9.74 2.90 -1.64
CA ALA A 70 -8.39 3.45 -1.81
C ALA A 70 -8.17 4.01 -3.23
N ASN A 71 -7.40 5.08 -3.33
CA ASN A 71 -6.96 5.64 -4.60
C ASN A 71 -5.61 5.04 -5.00
N LEU A 72 -5.57 4.25 -6.08
CA LEU A 72 -4.36 3.64 -6.63
C LEU A 72 -4.02 4.19 -8.03
N THR A 73 -4.54 5.38 -8.36
CA THR A 73 -4.28 6.03 -9.66
C THR A 73 -2.78 6.18 -9.90
N GLY A 74 -2.27 5.53 -10.93
CA GLY A 74 -0.84 5.59 -11.29
C GLY A 74 0.11 4.86 -10.33
N ALA A 75 -0.41 4.10 -9.36
CA ALA A 75 0.44 3.28 -8.50
C ALA A 75 1.09 2.14 -9.28
N ASN A 76 2.37 1.86 -9.01
CA ASN A 76 3.05 0.70 -9.57
C ASN A 76 2.71 -0.54 -8.74
N LEU A 77 1.77 -1.35 -9.23
CA LEU A 77 1.33 -2.61 -8.61
C LEU A 77 1.99 -3.84 -9.26
N SER A 78 3.14 -3.67 -9.91
CA SER A 78 3.87 -4.78 -10.50
C SER A 78 4.22 -5.80 -9.40
N HIS A 79 4.03 -7.09 -9.67
CA HIS A 79 4.47 -8.19 -8.80
C HIS A 79 3.92 -8.22 -7.36
N VAL A 80 3.00 -7.31 -7.01
CA VAL A 80 2.33 -7.21 -5.71
C VAL A 80 1.48 -8.46 -5.46
N ASP A 81 1.39 -8.93 -4.22
CA ASP A 81 0.46 -10.02 -3.85
C ASP A 81 -0.81 -9.45 -3.23
N LEU A 82 -1.97 -9.72 -3.85
CA LEU A 82 -3.29 -9.28 -3.40
C LEU A 82 -4.18 -10.41 -2.88
N SER A 83 -3.58 -11.56 -2.53
CA SER A 83 -4.32 -12.71 -1.99
C SER A 83 -5.23 -12.28 -0.82
N GLY A 84 -6.54 -12.47 -0.94
CA GLY A 84 -7.50 -12.14 0.14
C GLY A 84 -7.73 -10.65 0.38
N ALA A 85 -7.10 -9.74 -0.38
CA ALA A 85 -7.28 -8.31 -0.21
C ALA A 85 -8.72 -7.84 -0.51
N ASN A 86 -9.22 -6.88 0.28
CA ASN A 86 -10.48 -6.21 0.01
C ASN A 86 -10.27 -4.96 -0.84
N LEU A 87 -10.61 -5.05 -2.13
CA LEU A 87 -10.43 -4.00 -3.13
C LEU A 87 -11.74 -3.26 -3.48
N ASP A 88 -12.77 -3.38 -2.64
CA ASP A 88 -14.08 -2.80 -2.91
C ASP A 88 -14.01 -1.27 -3.09
N GLY A 89 -14.38 -0.80 -4.28
CA GLY A 89 -14.39 0.64 -4.60
C GLY A 89 -13.00 1.25 -4.82
N VAL A 90 -11.94 0.44 -4.93
CA VAL A 90 -10.63 0.93 -5.36
C VAL A 90 -10.74 1.61 -6.72
N ILE A 91 -10.06 2.75 -6.88
CA ILE A 91 -10.04 3.53 -8.13
C ILE A 91 -8.64 3.59 -8.74
N GLY A 92 -8.57 3.66 -10.07
CA GLY A 92 -7.35 3.97 -10.81
C GLY A 92 -6.26 2.89 -10.81
N ALA A 93 -6.52 1.71 -10.25
CA ALA A 93 -5.56 0.61 -10.19
C ALA A 93 -5.42 -0.13 -11.54
N ASP A 94 -4.18 -0.47 -11.89
CA ASP A 94 -3.86 -1.45 -12.93
C ASP A 94 -3.37 -2.75 -12.27
N PHE A 95 -4.19 -3.80 -12.36
CA PHE A 95 -3.88 -5.12 -11.79
C PHE A 95 -3.24 -6.09 -12.79
N SER A 96 -2.92 -5.65 -14.02
CA SER A 96 -2.41 -6.54 -15.10
C SER A 96 -1.14 -7.30 -14.75
N ARG A 97 -0.33 -6.75 -13.82
CA ARG A 97 0.94 -7.34 -13.35
C ARG A 97 0.91 -7.74 -11.87
N ALA A 98 -0.24 -7.58 -11.21
CA ALA A 98 -0.43 -8.01 -9.84
C ALA A 98 -0.62 -9.53 -9.77
N LYS A 99 -0.28 -10.12 -8.63
CA LYS A 99 -0.47 -11.54 -8.33
C LYS A 99 -1.70 -11.72 -7.47
N ASN A 100 -2.38 -12.85 -7.66
CA ASN A 100 -3.49 -13.30 -6.80
C ASN A 100 -4.60 -12.26 -6.62
N VAL A 101 -4.88 -11.48 -7.67
CA VAL A 101 -5.99 -10.53 -7.69
C VAL A 101 -7.28 -11.29 -7.35
N PRO A 102 -8.05 -10.87 -6.33
CA PRO A 102 -9.24 -11.62 -5.95
C PRO A 102 -10.22 -11.72 -7.13
N PRO A 103 -10.78 -12.91 -7.42
CA PRO A 103 -11.60 -13.15 -8.61
C PRO A 103 -12.76 -12.17 -8.79
N LYS A 104 -13.31 -11.65 -7.69
CA LYS A 104 -14.38 -10.65 -7.66
C LYS A 104 -14.04 -9.35 -8.45
N TYR A 105 -12.74 -9.03 -8.60
CA TYR A 105 -12.28 -7.79 -9.23
C TYR A 105 -11.65 -8.00 -10.61
N LEU A 106 -11.57 -9.25 -11.07
CA LEU A 106 -11.26 -9.55 -12.46
C LEU A 106 -12.55 -9.32 -13.26
N LYS A 107 -12.51 -8.42 -14.23
CA LYS A 107 -13.58 -8.34 -15.23
C LYS A 107 -13.41 -9.57 -16.14
N ASP A 108 -14.50 -10.26 -16.43
CA ASP A 108 -14.54 -11.38 -17.40
C ASP A 108 -13.94 -10.99 -18.77
#